data_AF-A0A250WU13-F1
#
_entry.id   AF-A0A250WU13-F1
#
_cell.length_a   1.000
_cell.length_b   1.000
_cell.length_c   1.000
_cell.angle_alpha   90.00
_cell.angle_beta   90.00
_cell.angle_gamma   90.00
#
_symmetry.space_group_name_H-M   'P 1'
#
loop_
_entity.id
_entity.type
_entity.pdbx_description
1 polymer ?
#
loop_
_entity_poly.entity_id
_entity_poly.type
_entity_poly.pdbx_seq_one_letter_code
_entity_poly.pdbx_strand_id
1 'polypeptide(L)'
;MTHETFSVQSWLSNDQPELIDITKPAVINYWSKLSTKDGGSYQYGSKSGMPTFSKPQLPVDLNSGYPHAFVRKENDTDSTPVEVVIRATQHADVSLSQISVCTFRNNLNKILLTLINRGDAWAVDA
;
A
#
# COMPACT_ATOMS: atom_id res chain seq x y z
N MET A 1 -20.25 -11.62 -39.42
CA MET A 1 -19.72 -11.43 -38.05
C MET A 1 -20.27 -10.11 -37.55
N THR A 2 -21.24 -10.14 -36.66
CA THR A 2 -21.83 -8.93 -36.07
C THR A 2 -20.85 -8.40 -35.03
N HIS A 3 -20.34 -7.19 -35.24
CA HIS A 3 -19.62 -6.46 -34.20
C HIS A 3 -20.63 -6.09 -33.12
N GLU A 4 -20.62 -6.80 -31.99
CA GLU A 4 -21.34 -6.35 -30.81
C GLU A 4 -20.62 -5.13 -30.25
N THR A 5 -21.24 -3.97 -30.37
CA THR A 5 -20.77 -2.73 -29.77
C THR A 5 -21.01 -2.81 -28.27
N PHE A 6 -19.95 -2.90 -27.47
CA PHE A 6 -20.04 -2.88 -26.01
C PHE A 6 -20.72 -1.58 -25.54
N SER A 7 -21.88 -1.71 -24.91
CA SER A 7 -22.65 -0.59 -24.36
C SER A 7 -22.44 -0.51 -22.86
N VAL A 8 -21.72 0.53 -22.41
CA VAL A 8 -21.52 0.82 -20.98
C VAL A 8 -22.87 1.00 -20.27
N GLN A 9 -23.84 1.61 -20.95
CA GLN A 9 -25.18 1.83 -20.41
C GLN A 9 -25.92 0.52 -20.18
N SER A 10 -25.81 -0.43 -21.11
CA SER A 10 -26.41 -1.77 -21.01
C SER A 10 -25.69 -2.64 -19.98
N TRP A 11 -24.39 -2.45 -19.81
CA TRP A 11 -23.62 -3.13 -18.76
C TRP A 11 -24.06 -2.64 -17.37
N LEU A 12 -24.07 -1.32 -17.13
CA LEU A 12 -24.49 -0.73 -15.85
C LEU A 12 -25.95 -1.01 -15.47
N SER A 13 -26.84 -1.14 -16.46
CA SER A 13 -28.27 -1.43 -16.20
C SER A 13 -28.55 -2.92 -15.94
N ASN A 14 -27.66 -3.81 -16.35
CA ASN A 14 -27.70 -5.23 -16.02
C ASN A 14 -26.80 -5.60 -14.83
N ASP A 15 -26.03 -4.64 -14.31
CA ASP A 15 -25.15 -4.82 -13.17
C ASP A 15 -25.99 -4.92 -11.90
N GLN A 16 -26.37 -6.16 -11.56
CA GLN A 16 -26.93 -6.46 -10.26
C GLN A 16 -25.80 -6.36 -9.23
N PRO A 17 -25.98 -5.65 -8.10
CA PRO A 17 -24.93 -5.57 -7.09
C PRO A 17 -24.60 -6.97 -6.58
N GLU A 18 -23.43 -7.47 -6.97
CA GLU A 18 -22.90 -8.72 -6.47
C GLU A 18 -22.41 -8.52 -5.03
N LEU A 19 -22.77 -9.46 -4.15
CA LEU A 19 -22.18 -9.52 -2.83
C LEU A 19 -20.76 -10.05 -2.98
N ILE A 20 -19.79 -9.25 -2.57
CA ILE A 20 -18.37 -9.62 -2.60
C ILE A 20 -17.98 -10.11 -1.20
N ASP A 21 -17.54 -11.36 -1.12
CA ASP A 21 -16.99 -11.91 0.10
C ASP A 21 -15.64 -11.26 0.43
N ILE A 22 -15.58 -10.60 1.59
CA ILE A 22 -14.35 -10.00 2.10
C ILE A 22 -13.82 -10.84 3.25
N THR A 23 -12.64 -11.43 3.03
CA THR A 23 -11.94 -12.16 4.10
C THR A 23 -11.31 -11.17 5.08
N LYS A 24 -11.41 -11.46 6.39
CA LYS A 24 -10.73 -10.67 7.41
C LYS A 24 -9.21 -10.67 7.17
N PRO A 25 -8.55 -9.51 7.04
CA PRO A 25 -7.10 -9.46 6.84
C PRO A 25 -6.35 -10.11 8.01
N ALA A 26 -5.30 -10.86 7.67
CA ALA A 26 -4.37 -11.46 8.63
C ALA A 26 -2.95 -10.93 8.37
N VAL A 27 -2.21 -10.68 9.44
CA VAL A 27 -0.79 -10.31 9.34
C VAL A 27 0.04 -11.58 9.19
N ILE A 28 0.74 -11.69 8.08
CA ILE A 28 1.61 -12.85 7.78
C ILE A 28 3.06 -12.55 8.19
N ASN A 29 3.57 -11.38 7.81
CA ASN A 29 4.92 -10.94 8.16
C ASN A 29 4.97 -9.41 8.29
N TYR A 30 6.13 -8.89 8.69
CA TYR A 30 6.45 -7.49 8.82
C TYR A 30 7.93 -7.27 8.49
N TRP A 31 8.28 -6.05 8.10
CA TRP A 31 9.67 -5.66 7.90
C TRP A 31 9.90 -4.23 8.37
N SER A 32 11.14 -3.93 8.75
CA SER A 32 11.58 -2.58 9.09
C SER A 32 12.68 -2.13 8.13
N LYS A 33 12.58 -0.90 7.60
CA LYS A 33 13.66 -0.29 6.82
C LYS A 33 14.56 0.49 7.78
N LEU A 34 15.84 0.13 7.81
CA LEU A 34 16.84 0.87 8.58
C LEU A 34 17.08 2.25 7.97
N SER A 35 17.53 3.20 8.79
CA SER A 35 17.89 4.52 8.28
C SER A 35 19.06 4.40 7.30
N THR A 36 19.22 5.37 6.39
CA THR A 36 20.37 5.41 5.48
C THR A 36 21.70 5.39 6.23
N LYS A 37 21.74 5.99 7.44
CA LYS A 37 22.92 5.99 8.33
C LYS A 37 23.24 4.60 8.90
N ASP A 38 22.21 3.76 9.06
CA ASP A 38 22.29 2.38 9.56
C ASP A 38 22.34 1.35 8.43
N GLY A 39 22.72 1.78 7.21
CA GLY A 39 22.91 0.92 6.04
C GLY A 39 21.68 0.75 5.14
N GLY A 40 20.54 1.38 5.45
CA GLY A 40 19.36 1.44 4.56
C GLY A 40 18.67 0.12 4.24
N SER A 41 19.09 -0.98 4.89
CA SER A 41 18.64 -2.33 4.59
C SER A 41 17.24 -2.66 5.15
N TYR A 42 16.61 -3.69 4.58
CA TYR A 42 15.33 -4.20 5.04
C TYR A 42 15.53 -5.37 6.01
N GLN A 43 14.98 -5.25 7.21
CA GLN A 43 14.96 -6.30 8.23
C GLN A 43 13.59 -7.01 8.20
N TYR A 44 13.53 -8.16 7.54
CA TYR A 44 12.34 -9.02 7.51
C TYR A 44 12.11 -9.71 8.86
N GLY A 45 10.86 -9.87 9.27
CA GLY A 45 10.51 -10.42 10.58
C GLY A 45 10.87 -9.50 11.75
N SER A 46 11.18 -8.22 11.51
CA SER A 46 11.55 -7.24 12.55
C SER A 46 10.50 -6.14 12.73
N LYS A 47 10.09 -5.92 13.98
CA LYS A 47 9.24 -4.79 14.41
C LYS A 47 10.07 -3.60 14.94
N SER A 48 11.38 -3.57 14.72
CA SER A 48 12.27 -2.53 15.25
C SER A 48 11.83 -1.12 14.86
N GLY A 49 11.25 -0.95 13.66
CA GLY A 49 10.70 0.32 13.18
C GLY A 49 9.24 0.59 13.56
N MET A 50 8.60 -0.25 14.39
CA MET A 50 7.19 -0.11 14.77
C MET A 50 7.08 0.62 16.13
N PRO A 51 6.78 1.93 16.14
CA PRO A 51 6.65 2.67 17.39
C PRO A 51 5.42 2.21 18.17
N THR A 52 5.51 2.30 19.50
CA THR A 52 4.34 2.16 20.37
C THR A 52 3.56 3.46 20.40
N PHE A 53 2.24 3.38 20.37
CA PHE A 53 1.40 4.57 20.50
C PHE A 53 1.61 5.24 21.86
N SER A 54 1.90 6.53 21.85
CA SER A 54 1.96 7.38 23.04
C SER A 54 0.94 8.50 22.91
N LYS A 55 0.07 8.66 23.91
CA LYS A 55 -0.89 9.76 23.95
C LYS A 55 -0.14 11.10 24.01
N PRO A 56 -0.41 12.06 23.11
CA PRO A 56 0.26 13.35 23.13
C PRO A 56 -0.18 14.20 24.33
N GLN A 57 0.72 15.04 24.83
CA GLN A 57 0.40 16.12 25.76
C GLN A 57 0.03 17.37 24.96
N LEU A 58 -1.11 17.99 25.26
CA LEU A 58 -1.62 19.15 24.53
C LEU A 58 -1.56 20.40 25.41
N PRO A 59 -1.27 21.59 24.84
CA PRO A 59 -1.01 21.84 23.41
C PRO A 59 0.40 21.38 22.98
N VAL A 60 0.55 20.96 21.72
CA VAL A 60 1.83 20.59 21.11
C VAL A 60 2.07 21.43 19.85
N ASP A 61 3.28 21.98 19.70
CA ASP A 61 3.68 22.68 18.49
C ASP A 61 4.24 21.68 17.45
N LEU A 62 3.53 21.53 16.33
CA LEU A 62 3.93 20.65 15.23
C LEU A 62 5.09 21.21 14.40
N ASN A 63 5.48 22.48 14.59
CA ASN A 63 6.66 23.07 13.94
C ASN A 63 7.96 22.80 14.73
N SER A 64 7.86 22.25 15.94
CA SER A 64 9.03 21.99 16.78
C SER A 64 10.06 21.14 16.04
N GLY A 65 11.30 21.62 15.96
CA GLY A 65 12.40 20.95 15.26
C GLY A 65 12.48 21.24 13.75
N TYR A 66 11.49 21.85 13.13
CA TYR A 66 11.60 22.30 11.74
C TYR A 66 12.34 23.65 11.65
N PRO A 67 13.23 23.87 10.65
CA PRO A 67 13.69 22.91 9.64
C PRO A 67 14.88 22.05 10.09
N HIS A 68 15.54 22.40 11.20
CA HIS A 68 16.89 21.92 11.53
C HIS A 68 16.99 20.41 11.84
N ALA A 69 15.95 19.81 12.42
CA ALA A 69 15.90 18.38 12.75
C ALA A 69 15.08 17.56 11.73
N PHE A 70 14.40 18.22 10.78
CA PHE A 70 13.58 17.55 9.78
C PHE A 70 14.45 16.90 8.70
N VAL A 71 14.38 15.57 8.60
CA VAL A 71 14.99 14.82 7.51
C VAL A 71 13.89 14.49 6.51
N ARG A 72 13.96 15.11 5.33
CA ARG A 72 13.04 14.80 4.23
C ARG A 72 13.27 13.37 3.76
N LYS A 73 12.20 12.64 3.48
CA LYS A 73 12.27 11.37 2.79
C LYS A 73 12.99 11.58 1.45
N GLU A 74 13.99 10.76 1.15
CA GLU A 74 14.67 10.75 -0.16
C GLU A 74 13.60 10.61 -1.26
N ASN A 75 13.77 11.33 -2.38
CA ASN A 75 12.77 11.63 -3.41
C ASN A 75 11.75 10.50 -3.66
N ASP A 76 10.48 10.85 -3.88
CA ASP A 76 9.38 9.91 -4.19
C ASP A 76 9.60 9.04 -5.45
N THR A 77 10.67 9.28 -6.22
CA THR A 77 11.11 8.42 -7.33
C THR A 77 11.71 7.09 -6.85
N ASP A 78 12.28 7.03 -5.65
CA ASP A 78 12.72 5.76 -5.03
C ASP A 78 11.56 5.10 -4.28
N SER A 79 10.49 4.84 -5.05
CA SER A 79 9.40 4.01 -4.59
C SER A 79 9.97 2.68 -4.10
N THR A 80 9.56 2.26 -2.89
CA THR A 80 10.01 0.96 -2.39
C THR A 80 9.48 -0.12 -3.34
N PRO A 81 10.35 -0.97 -3.90
CA PRO A 81 9.94 -1.93 -4.90
C PRO A 81 9.04 -3.02 -4.28
N VAL A 82 8.12 -3.57 -5.08
CA VAL A 82 7.17 -4.61 -4.61
C VAL A 82 7.88 -5.89 -4.18
N GLU A 83 9.10 -6.10 -4.67
CA GLU A 83 10.05 -7.15 -4.31
C GLU A 83 10.29 -7.22 -2.80
N VAL A 84 10.19 -6.10 -2.08
CA VAL A 84 10.27 -6.11 -0.61
C VAL A 84 9.08 -6.86 -0.01
N VAL A 85 7.88 -6.69 -0.56
CA VAL A 85 6.69 -7.43 -0.12
C VAL A 85 6.84 -8.91 -0.47
N ILE A 86 7.31 -9.22 -1.68
CA ILE A 86 7.55 -10.60 -2.13
C ILE A 86 8.54 -11.31 -1.20
N ARG A 87 9.67 -10.67 -0.88
CA ARG A 87 10.68 -11.22 0.04
C ARG A 87 10.14 -11.40 1.45
N ALA A 88 9.32 -10.47 1.95
CA ALA A 88 8.66 -10.63 3.25
C ALA A 88 7.71 -11.83 3.27
N THR A 89 6.96 -12.06 2.19
CA THR A 89 6.08 -13.23 2.04
C THR A 89 6.88 -14.54 2.03
N GLN A 90 7.97 -14.60 1.25
CA GLN A 90 8.86 -15.76 1.20
C GLN A 90 9.52 -16.04 2.56
N HIS A 91 9.93 -15.01 3.29
CA HIS A 91 10.47 -15.14 4.64
C HIS A 91 9.47 -15.72 5.66
N ALA A 92 8.16 -15.62 5.40
CA ALA A 92 7.14 -16.24 6.23
C ALA A 92 6.71 -17.64 5.75
N ASP A 93 7.50 -18.26 4.87
CA ASP A 93 7.24 -19.57 4.29
C ASP A 93 5.88 -19.68 3.58
N VAL A 94 5.36 -18.55 3.08
CA VAL A 94 4.12 -18.52 2.29
C VAL A 94 4.45 -18.70 0.81
N SER A 95 3.81 -19.67 0.18
CA SER A 95 3.97 -19.91 -1.25
C SER A 95 3.31 -18.80 -2.07
N LEU A 96 4.08 -18.18 -2.96
CA LEU A 96 3.57 -17.18 -3.92
C LEU A 96 2.54 -17.79 -4.89
N SER A 97 2.55 -19.10 -5.11
CA SER A 97 1.57 -19.78 -5.97
C SER A 97 0.13 -19.69 -5.44
N GLN A 98 -0.05 -19.36 -4.16
CA GLN A 98 -1.36 -19.19 -3.52
C GLN A 98 -1.84 -17.73 -3.56
N ILE A 99 -1.06 -16.81 -4.13
CA ILE A 99 -1.32 -15.37 -4.12
C ILE A 99 -1.59 -14.89 -5.55
N SER A 100 -2.81 -14.44 -5.80
CA SER A 100 -3.19 -13.89 -7.12
C SER A 100 -2.63 -12.49 -7.37
N VAL A 101 -2.51 -11.68 -6.31
CA VAL A 101 -2.03 -10.29 -6.39
C VAL A 101 -1.12 -9.99 -5.21
N CYS A 102 0.11 -9.54 -5.49
CA CYS A 102 1.04 -9.03 -4.49
C CYS A 102 1.31 -7.55 -4.77
N THR A 103 0.90 -6.66 -3.87
CA THR A 103 0.98 -5.21 -4.09
C THR A 103 1.04 -4.42 -2.78
N PHE A 104 1.40 -3.15 -2.85
CA PHE A 104 1.25 -2.25 -1.71
C PHE A 104 -0.21 -1.83 -1.53
N ARG A 105 -0.64 -1.67 -0.27
CA ARG A 105 -1.99 -1.16 0.08
C ARG A 105 -2.36 0.11 -0.69
N ASN A 106 -1.40 0.99 -0.99
CA ASN A 106 -1.67 2.22 -1.73
C ASN A 106 -2.29 1.98 -3.11
N ASN A 107 -1.93 0.89 -3.80
CA ASN A 107 -2.51 0.54 -5.10
C ASN A 107 -3.97 0.08 -4.93
N LEU A 108 -4.26 -0.71 -3.89
CA LEU A 108 -5.64 -1.09 -3.56
C LEU A 108 -6.50 0.13 -3.19
N ASN A 109 -5.95 1.07 -2.42
CA ASN A 109 -6.63 2.32 -2.10
C ASN A 109 -7.01 3.11 -3.37
N LYS A 110 -6.07 3.26 -4.31
CA LYS A 110 -6.32 3.93 -5.60
C LYS A 110 -7.45 3.24 -6.37
N ILE A 111 -7.39 1.91 -6.51
CA ILE A 111 -8.41 1.12 -7.22
C ILE A 111 -9.78 1.29 -6.56
N LEU A 112 -9.88 1.06 -5.26
CA LEU A 112 -11.15 1.13 -4.53
C LEU A 112 -11.75 2.54 -4.52
N LEU A 113 -10.92 3.58 -4.49
CA LEU A 113 -11.38 4.97 -4.46
C LEU A 113 -11.65 5.53 -5.86
N THR A 114 -11.33 4.83 -6.95
CA THR A 114 -11.50 5.34 -8.33
C THR A 114 -12.94 5.71 -8.66
N LEU A 115 -13.91 5.01 -8.07
CA LEU A 115 -15.34 5.29 -8.31
C LEU A 115 -15.77 6.67 -7.76
N ILE A 116 -15.07 7.19 -6.75
CA ILE A 116 -15.43 8.43 -6.05
C ILE A 116 -14.39 9.54 -6.18
N ASN A 117 -13.11 9.20 -6.38
CA ASN A 117 -12.04 10.18 -6.58
C ASN A 117 -11.85 10.46 -8.08
N ARG A 118 -12.41 11.59 -8.52
CA ARG A 118 -12.34 12.05 -9.91
C ARG A 118 -11.27 13.11 -10.17
N GLY A 119 -10.63 13.63 -9.11
CA GLY A 119 -9.70 14.76 -9.19
C GLY A 119 -8.24 14.33 -9.30
N ASP A 120 -7.89 13.18 -8.73
CA ASP A 120 -6.50 12.74 -8.63
C ASP A 120 -6.17 11.68 -9.68
N ALA A 121 -5.23 12.00 -10.55
CA ALA A 121 -4.65 11.03 -11.46
C ALA A 121 -3.74 10.05 -10.71
N TRP A 122 -3.78 8.78 -11.10
CA TRP A 122 -2.90 7.75 -10.56
C TRP A 122 -2.51 6.74 -11.64
N ALA A 123 -1.37 6.09 -11.45
CA ALA A 123 -0.88 4.99 -12.26
C ALA A 123 -0.43 3.84 -11.36
N VAL A 124 -0.52 2.62 -11.89
CA VAL A 124 0.00 1.36 -11.33
C VAL A 124 0.51 0.52 -12.50
N ASP A 125 1.75 0.06 -12.42
CA ASP A 125 2.31 -0.93 -13.33
C ASP A 125 1.90 -2.34 -12.85
N ALA A 126 1.48 -3.21 -13.76
CA ALA A 126 0.95 -4.55 -13.48
C ALA A 126 1.47 -5.60 -14.45
#